data_AF-A0AAW7PK33-F1
#
_entry.id   AF-A0AAW7PK33-F1
#
_cell.length_a   1.000
_cell.length_b   1.000
_cell.length_c   1.000
_cell.angle_alpha   90.00
_cell.angle_beta   90.00
_cell.angle_gamma   90.00
#
_symmetry.space_group_name_H-M   'P 1'
#
loop_
_entity.id
_entity.type
_entity.pdbx_description
1 polymer ?
#
loop_
_entity_poly.entity_id
_entity_poly.type
_entity_poly.pdbx_seq_one_letter_code
_entity_poly.pdbx_strand_id
1 'polypeptide(L)'
;MDKLTKLIENLSKLAICFISLMTGILIGGVAQPIKSVAKQPIIIHTVDNAGGMMAGQITDKEIIEGRYTVTAGAYGKFLVTKEQYESLKVGDKIPDYLKKRGN
;
A
#
# COMPACT_ATOMS: atom_id res chain seq x y z
N MET A 1 70.03 -26.69 26.36
CA MET A 1 69.01 -26.89 25.30
C MET A 1 67.73 -26.11 25.60
N ASP A 2 67.34 -25.96 26.87
CA ASP A 2 66.09 -25.31 27.30
C ASP A 2 65.90 -23.85 26.87
N LYS A 3 66.98 -23.04 26.81
CA LYS A 3 66.87 -21.61 26.43
C LYS A 3 66.60 -21.42 24.94
N LEU A 4 67.18 -22.29 24.10
CA LEU A 4 66.96 -22.28 22.66
C LEU A 4 65.55 -22.76 22.32
N THR A 5 65.06 -23.80 22.99
CA THR A 5 63.68 -24.30 22.81
C THR A 5 62.64 -23.24 23.22
N LYS A 6 62.86 -22.54 24.35
CA LYS A 6 61.99 -21.43 24.78
C LYS A 6 62.00 -20.26 23.81
N LEU A 7 63.15 -19.96 23.19
CA LEU A 7 63.26 -18.92 22.16
C LEU A 7 62.45 -19.29 20.92
N ILE A 8 62.55 -20.55 20.47
CA ILE A 8 61.81 -21.08 19.33
C ILE A 8 60.30 -21.08 19.61
N GLU A 9 59.88 -21.45 20.84
CA GLU A 9 58.48 -21.44 21.25
C GLU A 9 57.88 -20.02 21.31
N ASN A 10 58.65 -19.03 21.78
CA ASN A 10 58.19 -17.64 21.78
C ASN A 10 58.11 -17.07 20.37
N LEU A 11 59.05 -17.44 19.49
CA LEU A 11 59.03 -17.03 18.08
C LEU A 11 57.85 -17.65 17.33
N SER A 12 57.53 -18.93 17.60
CA SER A 12 56.37 -19.59 17.01
C SER A 12 55.05 -19.00 17.51
N LYS A 13 54.93 -18.69 18.80
CA LYS A 13 53.76 -17.98 19.36
C LYS A 13 53.56 -16.60 18.74
N LEU A 14 54.64 -15.84 18.54
CA LEU A 14 54.58 -14.54 17.90
C LEU A 14 54.10 -14.64 16.43
N ALA A 15 54.62 -15.63 15.68
CA ALA A 15 54.18 -15.89 14.32
C ALA A 15 52.69 -16.25 14.24
N ILE A 16 52.20 -17.12 15.13
CA ILE A 16 50.78 -17.51 15.19
C ILE A 16 49.88 -16.31 15.48
N CYS A 17 50.30 -15.40 16.38
CA CYS A 17 49.57 -14.18 16.71
C CYS A 17 49.42 -13.24 15.51
N PHE A 18 50.47 -13.07 14.71
CA PHE A 18 50.38 -12.25 13.50
C PHE A 18 49.51 -12.89 12.42
N ILE A 19 49.59 -14.21 12.26
CA ILE A 19 48.75 -14.93 11.29
C ILE A 19 47.27 -14.75 11.63
N SER A 20 46.87 -14.95 12.89
CA SER A 20 45.46 -14.82 13.29
C SER A 20 44.91 -13.41 13.16
N LEU A 21 45.73 -12.38 13.41
CA LEU A 21 45.38 -10.98 13.22
C LEU A 21 45.10 -10.68 11.73
N MET A 22 45.96 -11.18 10.84
CA MET A 22 45.81 -10.98 9.39
C MET A 22 44.57 -11.69 8.84
N THR A 23 44.26 -12.90 9.32
CA THR A 23 43.04 -13.61 8.91
C THR A 23 41.77 -12.85 9.30
N GLY A 24 41.74 -12.23 10.48
CA GLY A 24 40.60 -11.43 10.96
C GLY A 24 40.33 -10.20 10.10
N ILE A 25 41.37 -9.51 9.62
CA ILE A 25 41.25 -8.33 8.76
C ILE A 25 40.68 -8.72 7.38
N LEU A 26 41.13 -9.84 6.80
CA LEU A 26 40.63 -10.35 5.52
C LEU A 26 39.13 -10.67 5.56
N ILE A 27 38.66 -11.24 6.68
CA ILE A 27 37.23 -11.58 6.86
C ILE A 27 36.41 -10.34 7.24
N GLY A 28 36.96 -9.40 8.01
CA GLY A 28 36.26 -8.17 8.41
C GLY A 28 36.02 -7.18 7.27
N GLY A 29 36.83 -7.22 6.20
CA GLY A 29 36.72 -6.32 5.05
C GLY A 29 35.54 -6.60 4.11
N VAL A 30 34.88 -7.77 4.22
CA VAL A 30 33.74 -8.14 3.34
C VAL A 30 32.37 -7.79 3.92
N ALA A 31 32.31 -7.26 5.14
CA ALA A 31 31.07 -6.73 5.72
C ALA A 31 30.75 -5.36 5.11
N GLN A 32 30.37 -5.34 3.82
CA GLN A 32 29.71 -4.18 3.25
C GLN A 32 28.45 -3.92 4.08
N PRO A 33 28.22 -2.69 4.59
CA PRO A 33 26.92 -2.38 5.16
C PRO A 33 25.90 -2.62 4.05
N ILE A 34 24.99 -3.57 4.27
CA ILE A 34 23.86 -3.82 3.39
C ILE A 34 23.19 -2.46 3.24
N LYS A 35 23.38 -1.81 2.09
CA LYS A 35 22.69 -0.56 1.79
C LYS A 35 21.22 -0.90 1.82
N SER A 36 20.56 -0.52 2.91
CA SER A 36 19.11 -0.61 2.99
C SER A 36 18.60 0.18 1.81
N VAL A 37 17.95 -0.52 0.89
CA VAL A 37 17.25 0.10 -0.23
C VAL A 37 16.30 1.10 0.39
N ALA A 38 16.58 2.39 0.20
CA ALA A 38 15.73 3.46 0.70
C ALA A 38 14.33 3.19 0.18
N LYS A 39 13.41 2.86 1.09
CA LYS A 39 12.03 2.50 0.79
C LYS A 39 11.41 3.71 0.11
N GLN A 40 11.23 3.65 -1.21
CA GLN A 40 10.62 4.73 -1.96
C GLN A 40 9.21 4.97 -1.40
N PRO A 41 8.79 6.24 -1.20
CA PRO A 41 7.46 6.52 -0.71
C PRO A 41 6.45 6.02 -1.74
N ILE A 42 5.71 4.97 -1.39
CA ILE A 42 4.57 4.49 -2.17
C ILE A 42 3.47 5.54 -1.95
N ILE A 43 3.17 6.31 -2.99
CA ILE A 43 2.02 7.21 -2.98
C ILE A 43 0.78 6.33 -3.15
N ILE A 44 0.14 5.98 -2.04
CA ILE A 44 -1.17 5.33 -2.05
C ILE A 44 -2.19 6.44 -2.28
N HIS A 45 -2.72 6.52 -3.50
CA HIS A 45 -3.92 7.30 -3.77
C HIS A 45 -5.12 6.56 -3.19
N THR A 46 -5.38 6.77 -1.90
CA THR A 46 -6.65 6.36 -1.29
C THR A 46 -7.75 7.13 -1.98
N VAL A 47 -8.57 6.45 -2.78
CA VAL A 47 -9.83 7.01 -3.24
C VAL A 47 -10.77 6.96 -2.03
N ASP A 48 -10.99 8.12 -1.41
CA ASP A 48 -11.77 8.34 -0.17
C ASP A 48 -13.29 8.20 -0.38
N ASN A 49 -13.70 7.63 -1.50
CA ASN A 49 -15.10 7.35 -1.82
C ASN A 49 -15.65 6.13 -1.05
N ALA A 50 -14.81 5.43 -0.28
CA ALA A 50 -15.19 4.28 0.53
C ALA A 50 -16.12 4.71 1.68
N GLY A 51 -17.43 4.68 1.42
CA GLY A 51 -18.46 5.03 2.40
C GLY A 51 -19.13 6.38 2.18
N GLY A 52 -18.87 7.05 1.06
CA GLY A 52 -19.61 8.25 0.67
C GLY A 52 -21.08 7.93 0.43
N MET A 53 -21.92 8.11 1.45
CA MET A 53 -23.37 8.10 1.29
C MET A 53 -23.73 9.11 0.20
N MET A 54 -24.48 8.69 -0.82
CA MET A 54 -24.93 9.64 -1.84
C MET A 54 -25.80 10.71 -1.15
N ALA A 55 -25.23 11.90 -0.99
CA ALA A 55 -25.85 13.04 -0.35
C ALA A 55 -26.32 13.98 -1.46
N GLY A 56 -27.62 14.22 -1.52
CA GLY A 56 -28.20 15.05 -2.57
C GLY A 56 -29.67 14.75 -2.80
N GLN A 57 -30.17 15.29 -3.91
CA GLN A 57 -31.54 15.19 -4.34
C GLN A 57 -31.61 14.69 -5.78
N ILE A 58 -32.77 14.17 -6.18
CA ILE A 58 -33.08 13.87 -7.56
C ILE A 58 -33.19 15.20 -8.31
N THR A 59 -32.36 15.39 -9.33
CA THR A 59 -32.30 16.64 -10.10
C THR A 59 -33.09 16.57 -11.39
N ASP A 60 -33.33 15.37 -11.93
CA ASP A 60 -34.04 15.20 -13.19
C ASP A 60 -34.67 13.81 -13.30
N LYS A 61 -35.66 13.69 -14.18
CA LYS A 61 -36.40 12.46 -14.46
C LYS A 61 -36.71 12.38 -15.95
N GLU A 62 -36.31 11.28 -16.57
CA GLU A 62 -36.44 11.10 -18.01
C GLU A 62 -36.84 9.66 -18.36
N ILE A 63 -37.62 9.50 -19.43
CA ILE A 63 -37.93 8.20 -20.03
C ILE A 63 -37.18 8.11 -21.36
N ILE A 64 -36.22 7.21 -21.43
CA ILE A 64 -35.36 7.01 -22.61
C ILE A 64 -35.74 5.66 -23.22
N GLU A 65 -36.27 5.65 -24.44
CA GLU A 65 -36.64 4.41 -25.16
C GLU A 65 -37.56 3.48 -24.34
N GLY A 66 -38.50 4.06 -23.58
CA GLY A 66 -39.43 3.32 -22.71
C GLY A 66 -38.84 2.82 -21.39
N ARG A 67 -37.59 3.19 -21.08
CA ARG A 67 -36.92 2.89 -19.80
C ARG A 67 -36.98 4.10 -18.87
N TYR A 68 -37.33 3.86 -17.61
CA TYR A 68 -37.48 4.91 -16.61
C TYR A 68 -36.15 5.24 -15.95
N THR A 69 -35.73 6.50 -16.02
CA THR A 69 -34.44 6.94 -15.48
C THR A 69 -34.57 8.17 -14.58
N VAL A 70 -33.78 8.21 -13.52
CA VAL A 70 -33.70 9.37 -12.60
C VAL A 70 -32.27 9.83 -12.49
N THR A 71 -32.04 11.14 -12.44
CA THR A 71 -30.71 11.72 -12.27
C THR A 71 -30.53 12.16 -10.83
N ALA A 72 -29.47 11.68 -10.19
CA ALA A 72 -29.10 12.06 -8.83
C ALA A 72 -27.90 13.01 -8.87
N GLY A 73 -28.12 14.28 -9.22
CA GLY A 73 -27.13 15.35 -9.13
C GLY A 73 -25.73 14.97 -9.64
N ALA A 74 -24.73 15.08 -8.78
CA ALA A 74 -23.32 14.79 -9.09
C ALA A 74 -23.02 13.29 -9.32
N TYR A 75 -23.95 12.39 -9.03
CA TYR A 75 -23.77 10.94 -9.14
C TYR A 75 -24.21 10.36 -10.49
N GLY A 76 -24.97 11.12 -11.28
CA GLY A 76 -25.39 10.72 -12.63
C GLY A 76 -26.78 10.08 -12.70
N LYS A 77 -27.02 9.31 -13.76
CA LYS A 77 -28.33 8.78 -14.15
C LYS A 77 -28.49 7.31 -13.76
N PHE A 78 -29.62 6.97 -13.15
CA PHE A 78 -29.95 5.65 -12.64
C PHE A 78 -31.18 5.11 -13.35
N LEU A 79 -31.12 3.83 -13.72
CA LEU A 79 -32.26 3.09 -14.23
C LEU A 79 -33.11 2.60 -13.04
N VAL A 80 -34.42 2.83 -13.11
CA VAL A 80 -35.36 2.45 -12.05
C VAL A 80 -36.59 1.76 -12.66
N THR A 81 -37.39 1.10 -11.82
CA THR A 81 -38.70 0.59 -12.27
C THR A 81 -39.68 1.73 -12.47
N LYS A 82 -40.81 1.46 -13.15
CA LYS A 82 -41.87 2.44 -13.36
C LYS A 82 -42.42 2.96 -12.02
N GLU A 83 -42.65 2.06 -11.08
CA GLU A 83 -43.22 2.37 -9.76
C GLU A 83 -42.26 3.24 -8.94
N GLN A 84 -40.95 2.92 -9.00
CA GLN A 84 -39.90 3.75 -8.41
C GLN A 84 -39.81 5.13 -9.07
N TYR A 85 -39.94 5.19 -10.39
CA TYR A 85 -39.97 6.45 -11.11
C TYR A 85 -41.17 7.29 -10.67
N GLU A 86 -42.38 6.74 -10.64
CA GLU A 86 -43.59 7.48 -10.28
C GLU A 86 -43.60 7.94 -8.81
N SER A 87 -43.00 7.16 -7.91
CA SER A 87 -42.88 7.51 -6.49
C SER A 87 -41.88 8.63 -6.18
N LEU A 88 -40.92 8.91 -7.07
CA LEU A 88 -39.91 9.95 -6.90
C LEU A 88 -40.28 11.25 -7.61
N LYS A 89 -39.94 12.40 -7.02
CA LYS A 89 -40.05 13.73 -7.63
C LYS A 89 -38.69 14.42 -7.69
N VAL A 90 -38.55 15.36 -8.62
CA VAL A 90 -37.37 16.25 -8.67
C VAL A 90 -37.37 17.10 -7.39
N GLY A 91 -36.24 17.12 -6.69
CA GLY A 91 -36.08 17.71 -5.36
C GLY A 91 -36.16 16.70 -4.21
N ASP A 92 -36.59 15.47 -4.44
CA ASP A 92 -36.61 14.45 -3.38
C ASP A 92 -35.20 14.00 -3.03
N LYS A 93 -34.98 13.67 -1.75
CA LYS A 93 -33.71 13.07 -1.32
C LYS A 93 -33.45 11.76 -2.05
N ILE A 94 -32.17 11.47 -2.32
CA ILE A 94 -31.76 10.21 -2.94
C ILE A 94 -32.21 9.04 -2.02
N PRO A 95 -33.03 8.10 -2.52
CA PRO A 95 -33.52 6.98 -1.73
C PRO A 95 -32.43 5.92 -1.52
N ASP A 96 -32.55 5.16 -0.43
CA ASP A 96 -31.48 4.25 0.01
C ASP A 96 -31.20 3.10 -0.97
N TYR A 97 -32.17 2.70 -1.77
CA TYR A 97 -31.96 1.67 -2.80
C TYR A 97 -31.06 2.15 -3.95
N LEU A 98 -30.93 3.46 -4.19
CA LEU A 98 -29.94 4.02 -5.13
C LEU A 98 -28.57 4.22 -4.49
N LYS A 99 -28.50 4.30 -3.16
CA LYS A 99 -27.22 4.45 -2.41
C LYS A 99 -26.46 3.15 -2.30
N LYS A 100 -27.13 2.00 -2.41
CA LYS A 100 -26.51 0.69 -2.30
C LYS A 100 -25.75 0.37 -3.60
N ARG A 101 -24.47 0.03 -3.46
CA ARG A 101 -23.70 -0.60 -4.54
C ARG A 101 -24.24 -2.02 -4.74
N GLY A 102 -24.38 -2.46 -5.98
CA GLY A 102 -24.68 -3.86 -6.28
C GLY A 102 -23.63 -4.76 -5.65
N ASN A 103 -24.07 -5.85 -5.01
CA ASN A 103 -23.19 -6.92 -4.53
C ASN A 103 -22.55 -7.66 -5.72
#